data_AF-A0A1H3VMV3-F1
#
_entry.id   AF-A0A1H3VMV3-F1
#
_cell.length_a   1.000
_cell.length_b   1.000
_cell.length_c   1.000
_cell.angle_alpha   90.00
_cell.angle_beta   90.00
_cell.angle_gamma   90.00
#
_symmetry.space_group_name_H-M   'P 1'
#
loop_
_entity.id
_entity.type
_entity.pdbx_description
1 polymer ?
#
loop_
_entity_poly.entity_id
_entity_poly.type
_entity_poly.pdbx_seq_one_letter_code
_entity_poly.pdbx_strand_id
1 'polypeptide(L)'
;MKHGIGKSILIFGIAAAAFFTVLPGRQVADPAVLEVQAAGDGTQLLSPENLTVLGNVIGAVENGGQIYGRKEYAAYVPAFHASDAEYTCTLGWCSCYGQNAHDLIQLIYQSDPQGFAKTDPDGIILQRLATDWVAEQWNPNEEEKAILLSLITSPIGQQCQDQMFYRLITDYLTECNALYGITDPKALMMYSEIELLGGSAAAQRVFNRCDGDYSVMTILNALFQDFDGNMDGNLVGSPKYWQRHLVCATYINQFAQ
;
A
#
# COMPACT_ATOMS: atom_id res chain seq x y z
N MET A 1 6.48 -4.95 27.02
CA MET A 1 5.97 -3.73 26.36
C MET A 1 6.20 -3.88 24.87
N LYS A 2 5.25 -4.51 24.15
CA LYS A 2 5.26 -4.58 22.68
C LYS A 2 4.46 -3.36 22.20
N HIS A 3 5.14 -2.38 21.59
CA HIS A 3 4.48 -1.25 20.97
C HIS A 3 3.80 -1.74 19.70
N GLY A 4 2.50 -2.04 19.79
CA GLY A 4 1.66 -2.19 18.62
C GLY A 4 1.47 -0.81 18.00
N ILE A 5 2.24 -0.51 16.96
CA ILE A 5 2.00 0.66 16.12
C ILE A 5 0.64 0.42 15.48
N GLY A 6 -0.38 1.13 15.95
CA GLY A 6 -1.71 1.10 15.37
C GLY A 6 -1.60 1.57 13.92
N LYS A 7 -1.70 0.63 12.98
CA LYS A 7 -1.95 0.91 11.57
C LYS A 7 -3.38 1.44 11.47
N SER A 8 -3.57 2.73 11.71
CA SER A 8 -4.76 3.45 11.25
C SER A 8 -4.64 3.57 9.74
N ILE A 9 -5.01 2.51 9.03
CA ILE A 9 -5.23 2.58 7.59
C ILE A 9 -6.57 3.28 7.43
N LEU A 10 -6.51 4.61 7.32
CA LEU A 10 -7.62 5.40 6.84
C LEU A 10 -7.87 5.02 5.38
N ILE A 11 -8.86 4.15 5.21
CA ILE A 11 -9.49 3.89 3.93
C ILE A 11 -10.24 5.17 3.60
N PHE A 12 -9.66 6.01 2.75
CA PHE A 12 -10.40 7.09 2.11
C PHE A 12 -11.39 6.48 1.12
N GLY A 13 -12.56 6.10 1.64
CA GLY A 13 -13.75 5.88 0.83
C GLY A 13 -14.20 7.21 0.24
N ILE A 14 -13.50 7.71 -0.78
CA ILE A 14 -14.02 8.77 -1.63
C ILE A 14 -15.13 8.15 -2.47
N ALA A 15 -16.37 8.50 -2.16
CA ALA A 15 -17.52 8.26 -3.01
C ALA A 15 -17.34 9.04 -4.32
N ALA A 16 -16.70 8.42 -5.32
CA ALA A 16 -16.64 8.93 -6.68
C ALA A 16 -17.68 8.20 -7.53
N ALA A 17 -18.86 8.80 -7.66
CA ALA A 17 -19.78 8.47 -8.73
C ALA A 17 -19.16 8.96 -10.06
N ALA A 18 -18.75 8.06 -10.96
CA ALA A 18 -18.52 8.42 -12.36
C ALA A 18 -18.59 7.22 -13.32
N PHE A 19 -19.57 7.32 -14.22
CA PHE A 19 -19.59 6.96 -15.64
C PHE A 19 -18.47 6.09 -16.23
N PHE A 20 -18.92 5.03 -16.91
CA PHE A 20 -18.19 4.18 -17.86
C PHE A 20 -17.58 4.99 -19.02
N THR A 21 -16.28 4.82 -19.25
CA THR A 21 -15.71 4.61 -20.60
C THR A 21 -14.36 3.89 -20.49
N VAL A 22 -14.28 2.72 -21.13
CA VAL A 22 -13.06 1.92 -21.28
C VAL A 22 -12.11 2.64 -22.23
N LEU A 23 -10.84 2.81 -21.85
CA LEU A 23 -9.76 3.18 -22.77
C LEU A 23 -8.79 1.99 -22.92
N PRO A 24 -8.45 1.57 -24.16
CA PRO A 24 -7.50 0.50 -24.40
C PRO A 24 -6.06 1.04 -24.45
N GLY A 25 -5.12 0.26 -23.90
CA GLY A 25 -3.69 0.39 -24.20
C GLY A 25 -2.92 1.34 -23.28
N ARG A 26 -2.41 0.81 -22.16
CA ARG A 26 -1.22 1.35 -21.51
C ARG A 26 -0.17 0.26 -21.50
N GLN A 27 0.96 0.52 -22.19
CA GLN A 27 2.14 -0.34 -22.17
C GLN A 27 2.54 -0.62 -20.73
N VAL A 28 2.73 -1.90 -20.43
CA VAL A 28 3.37 -2.39 -19.21
C VAL A 28 4.73 -1.69 -19.11
N ALA A 29 5.00 -1.04 -17.97
CA ALA A 29 6.32 -0.46 -17.72
C ALA A 29 7.39 -1.54 -17.91
N ASP A 30 8.52 -1.16 -18.51
CA ASP A 30 9.64 -2.03 -18.80
C ASP A 30 10.10 -2.76 -17.51
N PRO A 31 10.09 -4.11 -17.47
CA PRO A 31 10.44 -4.90 -16.28
C PRO A 31 11.91 -4.74 -15.83
N ALA A 32 12.74 -4.03 -16.60
CA ALA A 32 14.17 -3.86 -16.33
C ALA A 32 14.55 -2.83 -15.23
N VAL A 33 13.60 -2.25 -14.48
CA VAL A 33 13.90 -1.28 -13.39
C VAL A 33 13.41 -1.75 -12.01
N LEU A 34 13.19 -3.05 -11.84
CA LEU A 34 12.92 -3.69 -10.56
C LEU A 34 14.12 -4.53 -10.06
N GLU A 35 15.36 -4.07 -10.29
CA GLU A 35 16.49 -4.56 -9.48
C GLU A 35 16.41 -3.89 -8.09
N VAL A 36 15.41 -4.32 -7.33
CA VAL A 36 15.51 -4.30 -5.88
C VAL A 36 16.71 -5.17 -5.57
N GLN A 37 17.79 -4.59 -5.05
CA GLN A 37 18.77 -5.34 -4.27
C GLN A 37 18.07 -5.90 -3.04
N ALA A 38 17.29 -6.96 -3.26
CA ALA A 38 16.87 -7.88 -2.25
C ALA A 38 18.17 -8.55 -1.78
N ALA A 39 18.58 -8.24 -0.55
CA ALA A 39 19.58 -9.02 0.14
C ALA A 39 19.22 -10.50 -0.03
N GLY A 40 20.16 -11.28 -0.55
CA GLY A 40 19.87 -12.61 -1.07
C GLY A 40 19.57 -13.65 0.01
N ASP A 41 18.59 -14.51 -0.27
CA ASP A 41 18.54 -15.94 0.08
C ASP A 41 17.23 -16.62 -0.42
N GLY A 42 17.13 -16.97 -1.70
CA GLY A 42 16.33 -18.14 -2.11
C GLY A 42 14.81 -18.20 -1.80
N THR A 43 14.11 -17.15 -1.38
CA THR A 43 12.67 -17.26 -1.03
C THR A 43 11.82 -16.08 -1.51
N GLN A 44 11.94 -15.70 -2.78
CA GLN A 44 10.97 -14.78 -3.39
C GLN A 44 9.64 -15.53 -3.64
N LEU A 45 8.65 -15.32 -2.77
CA LEU A 45 7.35 -16.01 -2.81
C LEU A 45 6.42 -15.58 -3.97
N LEU A 46 6.62 -14.39 -4.51
CA LEU A 46 5.93 -13.90 -5.72
C LEU A 46 6.94 -13.47 -6.78
N SER A 47 6.73 -13.87 -8.03
CA SER A 47 7.52 -13.36 -9.15
C SER A 47 7.41 -11.83 -9.26
N PRO A 48 8.38 -11.14 -9.89
CA PRO A 48 8.31 -9.70 -10.13
C PRO A 48 7.00 -9.26 -10.82
N GLU A 49 6.49 -10.07 -11.75
CA GLU A 49 5.21 -9.81 -12.44
C GLU A 49 4.05 -9.88 -11.45
N ASN A 50 4.02 -10.90 -10.59
CA ASN A 50 2.97 -11.07 -9.59
C ASN A 50 3.05 -9.99 -8.48
N LEU A 51 4.23 -9.51 -8.12
CA LEU A 51 4.38 -8.34 -7.24
C LEU A 51 3.80 -7.08 -7.89
N THR A 52 4.04 -6.88 -9.18
CA THR A 52 3.46 -5.78 -9.94
C THR A 52 1.94 -5.87 -10.01
N VAL A 53 1.39 -7.08 -10.24
CA VAL A 53 -0.05 -7.34 -10.19
C VAL A 53 -0.61 -6.96 -8.82
N LEU A 54 0.00 -7.43 -7.74
CA LEU A 54 -0.45 -7.11 -6.38
C LEU A 54 -0.41 -5.60 -6.11
N GLY A 55 0.65 -4.91 -6.51
CA GLY A 55 0.73 -3.44 -6.41
C GLY A 55 -0.37 -2.73 -7.18
N ASN A 56 -0.73 -3.22 -8.37
CA ASN A 56 -1.83 -2.66 -9.17
C ASN A 56 -3.20 -2.95 -8.57
N VAL A 57 -3.38 -4.11 -7.95
CA VAL A 57 -4.61 -4.49 -7.23
C VAL A 57 -4.80 -3.60 -6.01
N ILE A 58 -3.78 -3.46 -5.17
CA ILE A 58 -3.85 -2.64 -3.96
C ILE A 58 -4.00 -1.16 -4.33
N GLY A 59 -3.19 -0.65 -5.27
CA GLY A 59 -3.32 0.72 -5.75
C GLY A 59 -4.75 1.06 -6.18
N ALA A 60 -5.38 0.16 -6.94
CA ALA A 60 -6.76 0.34 -7.39
C ALA A 60 -7.74 0.57 -6.23
N VAL A 61 -7.64 -0.21 -5.15
CA VAL A 61 -8.61 -0.19 -4.05
C VAL A 61 -8.29 0.80 -2.93
N GLU A 62 -7.02 1.20 -2.75
CA GLU A 62 -6.63 2.17 -1.72
C GLU A 62 -6.90 3.61 -2.16
N ASN A 63 -6.59 3.95 -3.42
CA ASN A 63 -6.76 5.33 -3.93
C ASN A 63 -6.97 5.42 -5.44
N GLY A 64 -6.97 4.30 -6.16
CA GLY A 64 -7.16 4.24 -7.61
C GLY A 64 -8.62 4.24 -8.07
N GLY A 65 -9.59 4.46 -7.18
CA GLY A 65 -11.02 4.47 -7.53
C GLY A 65 -11.53 3.12 -8.06
N GLN A 66 -10.92 2.03 -7.63
CA GLN A 66 -11.17 0.65 -8.06
C GLN A 66 -10.84 0.38 -9.53
N ILE A 67 -9.93 1.16 -10.13
CA ILE A 67 -9.44 0.96 -11.50
C ILE A 67 -8.08 0.27 -11.44
N TYR A 68 -7.98 -0.93 -12.04
CA TYR A 68 -6.72 -1.70 -12.07
C TYR A 68 -5.53 -0.87 -12.54
N GLY A 69 -4.43 -0.91 -11.77
CA GLY A 69 -3.17 -0.26 -12.10
C GLY A 69 -3.15 1.26 -11.87
N ARG A 70 -4.24 1.86 -11.40
CA ARG A 70 -4.23 3.26 -10.97
C ARG A 70 -3.70 3.36 -9.54
N LYS A 71 -2.68 4.18 -9.35
CA LYS A 71 -2.08 4.54 -8.05
C LYS A 71 -2.01 6.06 -7.96
N GLU A 72 -2.48 6.64 -6.86
CA GLU A 72 -2.44 8.08 -6.63
C GLU A 72 -1.10 8.50 -6.00
N TYR A 73 -0.05 8.54 -6.82
CA TYR A 73 1.31 8.87 -6.37
C TYR A 73 1.44 10.28 -5.79
N ALA A 74 0.50 11.20 -6.09
CA ALA A 74 0.48 12.56 -5.58
C ALA A 74 -0.38 12.72 -4.31
N ALA A 75 -0.86 11.61 -3.72
CA ALA A 75 -1.68 11.67 -2.52
C ALA A 75 -0.94 12.41 -1.38
N TYR A 76 -1.67 13.33 -0.74
CA TYR A 76 -1.18 14.12 0.38
C TYR A 76 -2.33 14.35 1.36
N VAL A 77 -2.09 14.01 2.62
CA VAL A 77 -3.01 14.31 3.72
C VAL A 77 -2.27 15.21 4.71
N PRO A 78 -2.79 16.41 5.04
CA PRO A 78 -2.16 17.27 6.03
C PRO A 78 -2.32 16.71 7.44
N ALA A 79 -1.50 17.21 8.37
CA ALA A 79 -1.64 16.93 9.79
C ALA A 79 -3.08 17.19 10.28
N PHE A 80 -3.54 16.38 11.24
CA PHE A 80 -4.86 16.46 11.88
C PHE A 80 -6.08 16.29 10.98
N HIS A 81 -5.89 15.94 9.71
CA HIS A 81 -7.01 15.74 8.80
C HIS A 81 -7.75 14.42 9.06
N ALA A 82 -6.98 13.37 9.32
CA ALA A 82 -7.47 12.01 9.52
C ALA A 82 -7.84 11.74 10.99
N SER A 83 -7.06 12.31 11.91
CA SER A 83 -7.22 12.18 13.36
C SER A 83 -6.44 13.27 14.08
N ASP A 84 -6.92 13.71 15.24
CA ASP A 84 -6.20 14.65 16.13
C ASP A 84 -4.87 14.09 16.67
N ALA A 85 -4.60 12.80 16.47
CA ALA A 85 -3.35 12.13 16.81
C ALA A 85 -2.33 12.07 15.65
N GLU A 86 -2.69 12.51 14.44
CA GLU A 86 -1.80 12.51 13.29
C GLU A 86 -1.10 13.87 13.13
N TYR A 87 0.02 14.05 13.83
CA TYR A 87 0.72 15.33 13.99
C TYR A 87 1.52 15.84 12.77
N THR A 88 1.55 15.08 11.67
CA THR A 88 2.33 15.43 10.47
C THR A 88 1.64 14.89 9.22
N CYS A 89 2.24 15.08 8.04
CA CYS A 89 1.63 14.68 6.77
C CYS A 89 1.73 13.18 6.48
N THR A 90 0.83 12.73 5.61
CA THR A 90 0.85 11.41 4.96
C THR A 90 1.07 11.61 3.46
N LEU A 91 1.97 10.83 2.88
CA LEU A 91 2.42 10.98 1.49
C LEU A 91 2.18 9.72 0.66
N GLY A 92 1.85 9.94 -0.61
CA GLY A 92 1.93 8.93 -1.65
C GLY A 92 0.83 7.88 -1.62
N TRP A 93 0.82 7.04 -2.65
CA TRP A 93 -0.23 6.04 -2.85
C TRP A 93 -0.19 4.92 -1.79
N CYS A 94 0.94 4.77 -1.10
CA CYS A 94 1.13 3.85 0.03
C CYS A 94 0.57 4.37 1.36
N SER A 95 0.02 5.58 1.41
CA SER A 95 -0.40 6.23 2.66
C SER A 95 0.74 6.26 3.70
N CYS A 96 1.94 6.64 3.25
CA CYS A 96 3.14 6.66 4.06
C CYS A 96 3.05 7.84 5.06
N TYR A 97 2.65 7.58 6.31
CA TYR A 97 2.50 8.57 7.41
C TYR A 97 3.77 8.69 8.27
N GLY A 98 4.07 9.91 8.73
CA GLY A 98 5.07 10.15 9.79
C GLY A 98 6.46 9.63 9.42
N GLN A 99 6.99 8.69 10.20
CA GLN A 99 8.29 8.08 9.91
C GLN A 99 8.33 7.39 8.54
N ASN A 100 7.23 6.80 8.08
CA ASN A 100 7.20 6.21 6.72
C ASN A 100 7.25 7.30 5.64
N ALA A 101 6.65 8.47 5.89
CA ALA A 101 6.75 9.62 4.97
C ALA A 101 8.20 10.13 4.91
N HIS A 102 8.84 10.25 6.07
CA HIS A 102 10.25 10.60 6.19
C HIS A 102 11.14 9.62 5.42
N ASP A 103 10.97 8.32 5.67
CA ASP A 103 11.78 7.27 5.04
C ASP A 103 11.58 7.22 3.52
N LEU A 104 10.38 7.55 3.02
CA LEU A 104 10.13 7.72 1.59
C LEU A 104 10.99 8.85 1.01
N ILE A 105 10.97 10.03 1.62
CA ILE A 105 11.76 11.17 1.14
C ILE A 105 13.27 10.87 1.25
N GLN A 106 13.69 10.20 2.32
CA GLN A 106 15.07 9.75 2.49
C GLN A 106 15.49 8.76 1.40
N LEU A 107 14.62 7.81 1.05
CA LEU A 107 14.86 6.84 -0.02
C LEU A 107 14.97 7.53 -1.39
N ILE A 108 14.13 8.54 -1.67
CA ILE A 108 14.21 9.35 -2.90
C ILE A 108 15.54 10.09 -2.97
N TYR A 109 15.95 10.74 -1.87
CA TYR A 109 17.24 11.42 -1.79
C TYR A 109 18.41 10.46 -2.04
N GLN A 110 18.40 9.28 -1.44
CA GLN A 110 19.45 8.27 -1.62
C GLN A 110 19.49 7.71 -3.04
N SER A 111 18.33 7.56 -3.68
CA SER A 111 18.21 6.97 -5.02
C SER A 111 18.61 7.95 -6.13
N ASP A 112 18.32 9.24 -5.97
CA ASP A 112 18.73 10.29 -6.91
C ASP A 112 19.04 11.62 -6.21
N PRO A 113 20.24 11.76 -5.61
CA PRO A 113 20.63 12.99 -4.93
C PRO A 113 20.65 14.21 -5.86
N GLN A 114 20.94 14.01 -7.15
CA GLN A 114 21.02 15.09 -8.13
C GLN A 114 19.64 15.59 -8.54
N GLY A 115 18.70 14.68 -8.80
CA GLY A 115 17.29 15.02 -9.02
C GLY A 115 16.68 15.69 -7.80
N PHE A 116 16.96 15.16 -6.61
CA PHE A 116 16.51 15.76 -5.35
C PHE A 116 16.96 17.22 -5.22
N ALA A 117 18.26 17.49 -5.41
CA ALA A 117 18.80 18.86 -5.32
C ALA A 117 18.27 19.82 -6.41
N LYS A 118 17.80 19.30 -7.56
CA LYS A 118 17.11 20.12 -8.56
C LYS A 118 15.69 20.49 -8.14
N THR A 119 15.01 19.60 -7.42
CA THR A 119 13.65 19.81 -6.92
C THR A 119 13.64 20.64 -5.62
N ASP A 120 14.65 20.48 -4.77
CA ASP A 120 14.84 21.18 -3.50
C ASP A 120 16.19 21.95 -3.48
N PRO A 121 16.34 23.01 -4.30
CA PRO A 121 17.62 23.69 -4.51
C PRO A 121 18.16 24.38 -3.25
N ASP A 122 17.27 24.84 -2.38
CA ASP A 122 17.62 25.51 -1.12
C ASP A 122 17.75 24.52 0.05
N GLY A 123 17.51 23.22 -0.20
CA GLY A 123 17.63 22.15 0.79
C GLY A 123 16.61 22.25 1.93
N ILE A 124 15.42 22.82 1.66
CA ILE A 124 14.36 23.02 2.66
C ILE A 124 13.88 21.66 3.19
N ILE A 125 13.58 20.72 2.30
CA ILE A 125 13.14 19.37 2.67
C ILE A 125 14.33 18.51 3.10
N LEU A 126 15.49 18.68 2.47
CA LEU A 126 16.71 17.98 2.89
C LEU A 126 17.04 18.23 4.37
N GLN A 127 16.89 19.46 4.85
CA GLN A 127 17.09 19.79 6.27
C GLN A 127 16.08 19.09 7.19
N ARG A 128 14.85 18.84 6.73
CA ARG A 128 13.82 18.12 7.49
C ARG A 128 14.13 16.64 7.70
N LEU A 129 14.99 16.04 6.87
CA LEU A 129 15.46 14.66 7.06
C LEU A 129 16.39 14.47 8.27
N ALA A 130 16.80 15.56 8.93
CA ALA A 130 17.56 15.50 10.18
C ALA A 130 16.68 15.51 11.44
N THR A 131 15.35 15.49 11.29
CA THR A 131 14.39 15.68 12.40
C THR A 131 13.34 14.57 12.43
N ASP A 132 12.81 14.27 13.61
CA ASP A 132 11.65 13.40 13.77
C ASP A 132 10.37 14.21 13.50
N TRP A 133 9.72 13.92 12.37
CA TRP A 133 8.55 14.70 11.91
C TRP A 133 7.35 14.59 12.85
N VAL A 134 7.19 13.45 13.52
CA VAL A 134 6.07 13.22 14.44
C VAL A 134 6.35 13.91 15.77
N ALA A 135 7.55 13.76 16.31
CA ALA A 135 7.93 14.38 17.59
C ALA A 135 7.92 15.91 17.51
N GLU A 136 8.37 16.48 16.38
CA GLU A 136 8.35 17.93 16.12
C GLU A 136 6.97 18.43 15.68
N GLN A 137 5.99 17.53 15.48
CA GLN A 137 4.67 17.85 14.95
C GLN A 137 4.77 18.70 13.68
N TRP A 138 5.71 18.35 12.80
CA TRP A 138 6.00 19.16 11.63
C TRP A 138 4.81 19.11 10.67
N ASN A 139 4.22 20.28 10.44
CA ASN A 139 3.16 20.47 9.47
C ASN A 139 3.74 21.27 8.29
N PRO A 140 3.97 20.63 7.11
CA PRO A 140 4.55 21.30 5.96
C PRO A 140 3.73 22.53 5.55
N ASN A 141 4.40 23.67 5.39
CA ASN A 141 3.79 24.85 4.78
C ASN A 141 3.56 24.62 3.26
N GLU A 142 2.99 25.61 2.56
CA GLU A 142 2.67 25.46 1.13
C GLU A 142 3.90 25.21 0.24
N GLU A 143 5.04 25.84 0.55
CA GLU A 143 6.29 25.66 -0.18
C GLU A 143 6.88 24.27 0.07
N GLU A 144 6.99 23.87 1.35
CA GLU A 144 7.44 22.53 1.75
C GLU A 144 6.58 21.44 1.11
N LYS A 145 5.25 21.61 1.14
CA LYS A 145 4.29 20.70 0.48
C LYS A 145 4.52 20.60 -1.02
N ALA A 146 4.75 21.73 -1.72
CA ALA A 146 4.97 21.72 -3.16
C ALA A 146 6.25 20.96 -3.55
N ILE A 147 7.31 21.10 -2.76
CA ILE A 147 8.56 20.35 -2.95
C ILE A 147 8.33 18.87 -2.69
N LEU A 148 7.69 18.50 -1.56
CA LEU A 148 7.35 17.11 -1.24
C LEU A 148 6.56 16.44 -2.38
N LEU A 149 5.51 17.11 -2.88
CA LEU A 149 4.71 16.59 -3.99
C LEU A 149 5.53 16.39 -5.25
N SER A 150 6.43 17.32 -5.57
CA SER A 150 7.32 17.22 -6.73
C SER A 150 8.32 16.07 -6.60
N LEU A 151 8.86 15.84 -5.39
CA LEU A 151 9.74 14.71 -5.10
C LEU A 151 9.01 13.37 -5.28
N ILE A 152 7.86 13.18 -4.62
CA ILE A 152 7.15 11.89 -4.62
C ILE A 152 6.51 11.56 -5.99
N THR A 153 6.20 12.56 -6.81
CA THR A 153 5.63 12.36 -8.15
C THR A 153 6.67 12.26 -9.26
N SER A 154 7.95 12.55 -8.98
CA SER A 154 9.05 12.31 -9.92
C SER A 154 9.14 10.82 -10.30
N PRO A 155 9.75 10.46 -11.44
CA PRO A 155 9.92 9.05 -11.82
C PRO A 155 10.59 8.20 -10.73
N ILE A 156 11.64 8.74 -10.08
CA ILE A 156 12.32 8.10 -8.96
C ILE A 156 11.41 8.04 -7.72
N GLY A 157 10.66 9.11 -7.45
CA GLY A 157 9.65 9.16 -6.39
C GLY A 157 8.61 8.06 -6.49
N GLN A 158 8.05 7.84 -7.68
CA GLN A 158 7.08 6.78 -7.93
C GLN A 158 7.69 5.38 -7.71
N GLN A 159 8.92 5.17 -8.18
CA GLN A 159 9.65 3.91 -7.94
C GLN A 159 9.91 3.67 -6.45
N CYS A 160 10.30 4.69 -5.71
CA CYS A 160 10.53 4.60 -4.26
C CYS A 160 9.25 4.25 -3.50
N GLN A 161 8.10 4.84 -3.87
CA GLN A 161 6.81 4.49 -3.29
C GLN A 161 6.47 3.01 -3.54
N ASP A 162 6.68 2.52 -4.76
CA ASP A 162 6.46 1.11 -5.10
C ASP A 162 7.41 0.17 -4.32
N GLN A 163 8.68 0.54 -4.19
CA GLN A 163 9.67 -0.22 -3.43
C GLN A 163 9.30 -0.35 -1.95
N MET A 164 8.85 0.74 -1.31
CA MET A 164 8.40 0.70 0.09
C MET A 164 7.21 -0.24 0.26
N PHE A 165 6.25 -0.18 -0.66
CA PHE A 165 5.12 -1.09 -0.66
C PHE A 165 5.55 -2.55 -0.81
N TYR A 166 6.44 -2.87 -1.77
CA TYR A 166 6.90 -4.25 -1.97
C TYR A 166 7.66 -4.80 -0.77
N ARG A 167 8.40 -3.97 -0.03
CA ARG A 167 9.03 -4.38 1.22
C ARG A 167 7.99 -4.80 2.26
N LEU A 168 6.95 -3.99 2.46
CA LEU A 168 5.86 -4.30 3.38
C LEU A 168 5.13 -5.59 2.99
N ILE A 169 4.83 -5.76 1.70
CA ILE A 169 4.19 -6.97 1.19
C ILE A 169 5.06 -8.21 1.43
N THR A 170 6.38 -8.11 1.26
CA THR A 170 7.29 -9.24 1.48
C THR A 170 7.16 -9.81 2.90
N ASP A 171 6.94 -8.96 3.90
CA ASP A 171 6.70 -9.40 5.28
C ASP A 171 5.39 -10.21 5.38
N TYR A 172 4.30 -9.74 4.75
CA TYR A 172 3.01 -10.44 4.75
C TYR A 172 3.06 -11.78 4.02
N LEU A 173 3.76 -11.82 2.87
CA LEU A 173 3.97 -13.06 2.12
C LEU A 173 4.72 -14.09 2.97
N THR A 174 5.78 -13.65 3.64
CA THR A 174 6.61 -14.49 4.51
C THR A 174 5.80 -15.03 5.68
N GLU A 175 4.97 -14.18 6.31
CA GLU A 175 4.06 -14.61 7.38
C GLU A 175 3.06 -15.66 6.88
N CYS A 176 2.39 -15.41 5.76
CA CYS A 176 1.43 -16.35 5.16
C CYS A 176 2.06 -17.71 4.88
N ASN A 177 3.22 -17.73 4.23
CA ASN A 177 3.95 -18.96 3.95
C ASN A 177 4.39 -19.67 5.23
N ALA A 178 4.87 -18.94 6.24
CA ALA A 178 5.30 -19.54 7.51
C ALA A 178 4.14 -20.15 8.31
N LEU A 179 2.95 -19.54 8.28
CA LEU A 179 1.78 -20.01 9.03
C LEU A 179 1.02 -21.13 8.31
N TYR A 180 0.92 -21.06 6.98
CA TYR A 180 0.01 -21.90 6.20
C TYR A 180 0.71 -22.76 5.13
N GLY A 181 2.02 -22.58 4.91
CA GLY A 181 2.77 -23.30 3.87
C GLY A 181 2.34 -22.93 2.44
N ILE A 182 1.70 -21.77 2.26
CA ILE A 182 1.14 -21.32 0.99
C ILE A 182 2.23 -20.72 0.11
N THR A 183 2.34 -21.27 -1.10
CA THR A 183 3.16 -20.71 -2.20
C THR A 183 2.32 -20.31 -3.42
N ASP A 184 1.01 -20.53 -3.40
CA ASP A 184 0.11 -20.13 -4.48
C ASP A 184 0.02 -18.60 -4.55
N PRO A 185 0.35 -17.97 -5.70
CA PRO A 185 0.37 -16.53 -5.82
C PRO A 185 -0.96 -15.85 -5.51
N LYS A 186 -2.09 -16.46 -5.89
CA LYS A 186 -3.41 -15.87 -5.68
C LYS A 186 -3.80 -15.87 -4.21
N ALA A 187 -3.56 -16.98 -3.51
CA ALA A 187 -3.76 -17.08 -2.07
C ALA A 187 -2.86 -16.08 -1.31
N LEU A 188 -1.59 -15.96 -1.70
CA LEU A 188 -0.64 -14.99 -1.14
C LEU A 188 -1.10 -13.54 -1.32
N MET A 189 -1.63 -13.18 -2.49
CA MET A 189 -2.18 -11.86 -2.77
C MET A 189 -3.45 -11.58 -1.96
N MET A 190 -4.35 -12.57 -1.85
CA MET A 190 -5.56 -12.45 -1.02
C MET A 190 -5.22 -12.32 0.48
N TYR A 191 -4.20 -13.02 0.97
CA TYR A 191 -3.71 -12.83 2.32
C TYR A 191 -3.22 -11.39 2.54
N SER A 192 -2.40 -10.92 1.61
CA SER A 192 -1.77 -9.59 1.68
C SER A 192 -2.79 -8.45 1.67
N GLU A 193 -3.87 -8.54 0.89
CA GLU A 193 -4.90 -7.49 0.85
C GLU A 193 -5.72 -7.43 2.14
N ILE A 194 -6.01 -8.58 2.76
CA ILE A 194 -6.72 -8.66 4.04
C ILE A 194 -5.82 -8.17 5.18
N GLU A 195 -4.55 -8.57 5.18
CA GLU A 195 -3.59 -8.10 6.19
C GLU A 195 -3.33 -6.60 6.06
N LEU A 196 -3.26 -6.08 4.84
CA LEU A 196 -3.19 -4.64 4.63
C LEU A 196 -4.43 -3.96 5.22
N LEU A 197 -5.63 -4.50 5.02
CA LEU A 197 -6.86 -3.88 5.52
C LEU A 197 -7.01 -3.95 7.05
N GLY A 198 -6.83 -5.15 7.63
CA GLY A 198 -7.22 -5.46 9.02
C GLY A 198 -6.09 -5.97 9.91
N GLY A 199 -4.87 -6.01 9.40
CA GLY A 199 -3.70 -6.57 10.08
C GLY A 199 -3.66 -8.10 10.11
N SER A 200 -2.52 -8.62 10.54
CA SER A 200 -2.22 -10.06 10.64
C SER A 200 -3.31 -10.86 11.40
N ALA A 201 -3.82 -10.34 12.52
CA ALA A 201 -4.88 -11.02 13.27
C ALA A 201 -6.20 -11.18 12.49
N ALA A 202 -6.53 -10.24 11.58
CA ALA A 202 -7.68 -10.37 10.70
C ALA A 202 -7.42 -11.37 9.57
N ALA A 203 -6.24 -11.29 8.94
CA ALA A 203 -5.84 -12.23 7.89
C ALA A 203 -5.84 -13.67 8.39
N GLN A 204 -5.24 -13.92 9.55
CA GLN A 204 -5.23 -15.24 10.18
C GLN A 204 -6.64 -15.74 10.53
N ARG A 205 -7.50 -14.87 11.07
CA ARG A 205 -8.88 -15.23 11.41
C ARG A 205 -9.67 -15.68 10.18
N VAL A 206 -9.47 -15.03 9.03
CA VAL A 206 -10.07 -15.43 7.75
C VAL A 206 -9.45 -16.71 7.22
N PHE A 207 -8.13 -16.81 7.17
CA PHE A 207 -7.43 -17.98 6.62
C PHE A 207 -7.66 -19.26 7.43
N ASN A 208 -7.81 -19.15 8.75
CA ASN A 208 -8.17 -20.29 9.60
C ASN A 208 -9.57 -20.85 9.31
N ARG A 209 -10.47 -20.07 8.69
CA ARG A 209 -11.80 -20.55 8.25
C ARG A 209 -11.78 -21.26 6.89
N CYS A 210 -10.67 -21.19 6.16
CA CYS A 210 -10.55 -21.79 4.82
C CYS A 210 -10.33 -23.32 4.86
N ASP A 211 -10.02 -23.89 6.03
CA ASP A 211 -9.84 -25.33 6.25
C ASP A 211 -8.86 -26.00 5.25
N GLY A 212 -7.80 -25.27 4.90
CA GLY A 212 -6.75 -25.73 3.97
C GLY A 212 -7.05 -25.55 2.48
N ASP A 213 -8.27 -25.16 2.09
CA ASP A 213 -8.59 -24.76 0.72
C ASP A 213 -8.44 -23.25 0.55
N TYR A 214 -7.29 -22.83 0.02
CA TYR A 214 -6.96 -21.43 -0.19
C TYR A 214 -7.27 -20.93 -1.61
N SER A 215 -8.28 -21.50 -2.28
CA SER A 215 -8.78 -20.89 -3.51
C SER A 215 -9.31 -19.47 -3.25
N VAL A 216 -9.22 -18.57 -4.25
CA VAL A 216 -9.71 -17.19 -4.12
C VAL A 216 -11.18 -17.15 -3.66
N MET A 217 -12.01 -18.06 -4.17
CA MET A 217 -13.42 -18.13 -3.80
C MET A 217 -13.61 -18.59 -2.36
N THR A 218 -12.85 -19.58 -1.90
CA THR A 218 -12.92 -20.07 -0.52
C THR A 218 -12.47 -18.98 0.47
N ILE A 219 -11.39 -18.27 0.15
CA ILE A 219 -10.92 -17.12 0.96
C ILE A 219 -11.97 -16.01 0.99
N LEU A 220 -12.56 -15.65 -0.16
CA LEU A 220 -13.59 -14.62 -0.23
C LEU A 220 -14.85 -14.98 0.59
N ASN A 221 -15.26 -16.25 0.54
CA ASN A 221 -16.37 -16.75 1.36
C ASN A 221 -16.04 -16.68 2.86
N ALA A 222 -14.84 -17.12 3.26
CA ALA A 222 -14.36 -17.04 4.63
C ALA A 222 -14.26 -15.59 5.13
N LEU A 223 -13.92 -14.66 4.24
CA LEU A 223 -13.84 -13.23 4.52
C LEU A 223 -15.22 -12.63 4.78
N PHE A 224 -16.23 -12.95 3.96
CA PHE A 224 -17.60 -12.49 4.20
C PHE A 224 -18.23 -13.10 5.46
N GLN A 225 -17.83 -14.33 5.83
CA GLN A 225 -18.20 -14.93 7.12
C GLN A 225 -17.56 -14.25 8.32
N ASP A 226 -16.55 -13.38 8.12
CA ASP A 226 -15.98 -12.58 9.19
C ASP A 226 -16.89 -11.44 9.65
N PHE A 227 -18.02 -11.22 8.97
CA PHE A 227 -19.06 -10.32 9.41
C PHE A 227 -19.76 -10.84 10.67
N ASP A 228 -19.82 -10.02 11.73
CA ASP A 228 -20.45 -10.35 13.01
C ASP A 228 -21.92 -9.90 13.12
N GLY A 229 -22.50 -9.36 12.05
CA GLY A 229 -23.85 -8.80 12.04
C GLY A 229 -23.91 -7.31 12.36
N ASN A 230 -22.82 -6.66 12.76
CA ASN A 230 -22.78 -5.23 13.03
C ASN A 230 -22.49 -4.41 11.76
N MET A 231 -23.52 -3.79 11.19
CA MET A 231 -23.41 -2.98 9.97
C MET A 231 -22.44 -1.80 10.10
N ASP A 232 -22.24 -1.28 11.31
CA ASP A 232 -21.32 -0.18 11.62
C ASP A 232 -19.95 -0.70 12.09
N GLY A 233 -19.74 -2.03 12.06
CA GLY A 233 -18.52 -2.69 12.47
C GLY A 233 -17.30 -2.34 11.60
N ASN A 234 -16.12 -2.67 12.13
CA ASN A 234 -14.82 -2.47 11.48
C ASN A 234 -14.10 -3.79 11.17
N LEU A 235 -14.80 -4.93 11.22
CA LEU A 235 -14.22 -6.21 10.83
C LEU A 235 -13.98 -6.21 9.31
N VAL A 236 -12.98 -6.95 8.84
CA VAL A 236 -12.66 -7.04 7.41
C VAL A 236 -13.82 -7.64 6.60
N GLY A 237 -14.65 -8.48 7.22
CA GLY A 237 -15.88 -8.97 6.62
C GLY A 237 -17.06 -7.99 6.61
N SER A 238 -16.94 -6.79 7.19
CA SER A 238 -18.07 -5.84 7.28
C SER A 238 -18.51 -5.32 5.89
N PRO A 239 -19.81 -5.04 5.67
CA PRO A 239 -20.37 -4.70 4.36
C PRO A 239 -19.69 -3.56 3.61
N LYS A 240 -19.18 -2.57 4.34
CA LYS A 240 -18.44 -1.43 3.75
C LYS A 240 -17.16 -1.81 3.02
N TYR A 241 -16.62 -3.01 3.25
CA TYR A 241 -15.42 -3.52 2.58
C TYR A 241 -15.70 -4.56 1.49
N TRP A 242 -16.95 -5.02 1.34
CA TRP A 242 -17.28 -6.08 0.38
C TRP A 242 -16.88 -5.73 -1.06
N GLN A 243 -17.19 -4.51 -1.50
CA GLN A 243 -16.85 -4.08 -2.86
C GLN A 243 -15.33 -4.10 -3.09
N ARG A 244 -14.55 -3.62 -2.12
CA ARG A 244 -13.09 -3.66 -2.15
C ARG A 244 -12.57 -5.10 -2.33
N HIS A 245 -13.05 -6.04 -1.52
CA HIS A 245 -12.60 -7.44 -1.61
C HIS A 245 -13.00 -8.12 -2.93
N LEU A 246 -14.20 -7.83 -3.44
CA LEU A 246 -14.64 -8.31 -4.75
C LEU A 246 -13.76 -7.80 -5.88
N VAL A 247 -13.36 -6.52 -5.84
CA VAL A 247 -12.45 -5.93 -6.82
C VAL A 247 -11.07 -6.60 -6.74
N CYS A 248 -10.52 -6.79 -5.54
CA CYS A 248 -9.26 -7.51 -5.35
C CYS A 248 -9.31 -8.93 -5.92
N ALA A 249 -10.30 -9.72 -5.50
CA ALA A 249 -10.48 -11.09 -5.97
C ALA A 249 -10.64 -11.18 -7.50
N THR A 250 -11.34 -10.23 -8.11
CA THR A 250 -11.52 -10.16 -9.57
C THR A 250 -10.19 -9.96 -10.27
N TYR A 251 -9.42 -8.95 -9.88
CA TYR A 251 -8.15 -8.65 -10.52
C TYR A 251 -7.06 -9.68 -10.23
N ILE A 252 -7.02 -10.23 -9.01
CA ILE A 252 -6.11 -11.34 -8.67
C ILE A 252 -6.40 -12.55 -9.57
N ASN A 253 -7.68 -12.92 -9.73
CA ASN A 253 -8.03 -14.05 -10.62
C ASN A 253 -7.67 -13.79 -12.08
N GLN A 254 -7.81 -12.54 -12.54
CA GLN A 254 -7.59 -12.17 -13.93
C GLN A 254 -6.11 -12.05 -14.30
N PHE A 255 -5.27 -11.50 -13.42
CA PHE A 255 -3.92 -11.06 -13.77
C PHE A 255 -2.79 -11.86 -13.11
N ALA A 256 -3.02 -12.47 -11.95
CA ALA A 256 -1.99 -13.26 -11.29
C ALA A 256 -1.73 -14.57 -12.05
N GLN A 257 -0.44 -14.87 -12.24
CA GLN A 257 0.07 -16.07 -12.91
C GLN A 257 0.35 -17.20 -11.92
#